data_AF-A0A914RY40-F1
#
_entry.id   AF-A0A914RY40-F1
#
_cell.length_a   1.000
_cell.length_b   1.000
_cell.length_c   1.000
_cell.angle_alpha   90.00
_cell.angle_beta   90.00
_cell.angle_gamma   90.00
#
_symmetry.space_group_name_H-M   'P 1'
#
loop_
_entity.id
_entity.type
_entity.pdbx_description
1 polymer ?
#
loop_
_entity_poly.entity_id
_entity_poly.type
_entity_poly.pdbx_seq_one_letter_code
_entity_poly.pdbx_strand_id
1 'polypeptide(L)' 'MAFCALIHRFAPEAFDFNMLDPRNRRGNFELAFKVAEDHGVVPLLEVEDMLLMGDRPDWKCVFTYVQTFYKEFKDRP' A
#
# COMPACT_ATOMS: atom_id res chain seq x y z
N MET A 1 1.97 -7.47 1.44
CA MET A 1 1.22 -7.96 0.25
C MET A 1 -0.09 -7.21 0.00
N ALA A 2 -0.97 -7.02 0.99
CA ALA A 2 -2.31 -6.44 0.74
C ALA A 2 -2.28 -5.07 0.01
N PHE A 3 -1.41 -4.14 0.41
CA PHE A 3 -1.26 -2.85 -0.28
C PHE A 3 -0.75 -3.01 -1.72
N CYS A 4 0.22 -3.88 -1.97
CA CYS A 4 0.68 -4.18 -3.32
C CYS A 4 -0.47 -4.71 -4.20
N ALA A 5 -1.31 -5.60 -3.66
CA ALA A 5 -2.44 -6.16 -4.40
C ALA A 5 -3.50 -5.09 -4.69
N LEU A 6 -3.74 -4.18 -3.73
CA LEU A 6 -4.65 -3.06 -3.89
C LEU A 6 -4.18 -2.13 -5.03
N ILE A 7 -2.90 -1.80 -5.07
CA ILE A 7 -2.33 -0.95 -6.13
C ILE A 7 -2.39 -1.67 -7.47
N HIS A 8 -1.96 -2.94 -7.54
CA HIS A 8 -1.95 -3.70 -8.79
C HIS A 8 -3.35 -3.82 -9.42
N ARG A 9 -4.42 -3.81 -8.61
CA ARG A 9 -5.80 -3.75 -9.11
C ARG A 9 -6.12 -2.47 -9.89
N PHE A 10 -5.58 -1.32 -9.48
CA PHE A 10 -5.86 -0.03 -10.10
C PHE A 10 -4.77 0.43 -11.09
N ALA A 11 -3.53 -0.02 -10.89
CA ALA A 11 -2.36 0.30 -11.69
C ALA A 11 -1.51 -0.97 -11.91
N PRO A 12 -1.97 -1.92 -12.75
CA PRO A 12 -1.30 -3.20 -12.94
C PRO A 12 0.12 -3.05 -13.53
N GLU A 13 0.37 -1.98 -14.28
CA GLU A 13 1.65 -1.68 -14.93
C GLU A 13 2.69 -1.05 -13.98
N ALA A 14 2.32 -0.74 -12.73
CA ALA A 14 3.22 -0.04 -11.81
C ALA A 14 4.40 -0.91 -11.33
N PHE A 15 4.19 -2.23 -11.24
CA PHE A 15 5.21 -3.22 -10.89
C PHE A 15 4.70 -4.65 -11.15
N ASP A 16 5.61 -5.60 -11.32
CA ASP A 16 5.25 -7.02 -11.44
C ASP A 16 4.89 -7.60 -10.06
N PHE A 17 3.59 -7.76 -9.82
CA PHE A 17 3.07 -8.33 -8.58
C PHE A 17 3.48 -9.79 -8.36
N ASN A 18 3.66 -10.57 -9.43
CA ASN A 18 3.98 -12.01 -9.33
C ASN A 18 5.42 -12.26 -8.89
N MET A 19 6.30 -11.27 -9.02
CA MET A 19 7.69 -11.35 -8.59
C MET A 19 7.89 -11.01 -7.10
N LEU A 20 6.84 -10.60 -6.39
CA LEU A 20 6.94 -10.20 -4.98
C LEU A 20 7.00 -11.42 -4.04
N ASP A 21 7.93 -11.37 -3.07
CA ASP A 21 8.01 -12.37 -1.99
C ASP A 21 7.16 -11.92 -0.80
N PRO A 22 6.11 -12.66 -0.38
CA PRO A 22 5.31 -12.34 0.81
C PRO A 22 6.12 -12.22 2.11
N ARG A 23 7.29 -12.85 2.19
CA ARG A 23 8.19 -12.80 3.35
C ARG A 23 8.96 -11.48 3.41
N ASN A 24 9.15 -10.79 2.28
CA ASN A 24 9.80 -9.47 2.24
C ASN A 24 8.82 -8.36 2.64
N ARG A 25 8.37 -8.35 3.90
CA ARG A 25 7.37 -7.38 4.40
C ARG A 25 7.79 -5.93 4.17
N ARG A 26 9.04 -5.59 4.54
CA ARG A 26 9.57 -4.23 4.42
C ARG A 26 9.56 -3.77 2.97
N GLY A 27 10.19 -4.52 2.06
CA GLY A 27 10.26 -4.14 0.65
C GLY A 27 8.86 -4.05 0.01
N ASN A 28 7.92 -4.92 0.40
CA ASN A 28 6.55 -4.83 -0.08
C ASN A 28 5.83 -3.56 0.40
N PHE A 29 6.03 -3.12 1.65
CA PHE A 29 5.45 -1.86 2.13
C PHE A 29 6.10 -0.65 1.46
N GLU A 30 7.44 -0.62 1.37
CA GLU A 30 8.19 0.46 0.70
C GLU A 30 7.74 0.62 -0.75
N LEU A 31 7.67 -0.48 -1.50
CA LEU A 31 7.21 -0.47 -2.89
C LEU A 31 5.77 0.07 -2.98
N ALA A 32 4.87 -0.47 -2.17
CA ALA A 32 3.47 -0.08 -2.23
C ALA A 32 3.27 1.39 -1.88
N PHE A 33 3.89 1.87 -0.79
CA PHE A 33 3.67 3.24 -0.33
C PHE A 33 4.30 4.25 -1.28
N LYS A 34 5.49 3.94 -1.83
CA LYS A 34 6.12 4.76 -2.88
C LYS A 34 5.24 4.88 -4.12
N VAL A 35 4.76 3.76 -4.66
CA VAL A 35 3.92 3.77 -5.86
C VAL A 35 2.60 4.49 -5.60
N ALA A 36 2.03 4.33 -4.40
CA ALA A 36 0.82 5.05 -4.00
C ALA A 36 1.05 6.56 -3.98
N GLU A 37 2.17 7.03 -3.42
CA GLU A 37 2.56 8.45 -3.40
C GLU A 37 2.78 9.00 -4.82
N ASP A 38 3.44 8.24 -5.70
CA ASP A 38 3.57 8.58 -7.14
C ASP A 38 2.19 8.71 -7.82
N HIS A 39 1.18 8.03 -7.28
CA HIS A 39 -0.23 8.10 -7.70
C HIS A 39 -1.07 9.05 -6.83
N GLY A 40 -0.43 9.98 -6.11
CA GLY A 40 -1.08 11.05 -5.36
C GLY A 40 -1.72 10.64 -4.03
N VAL A 41 -1.55 9.39 -3.59
CA VAL A 41 -2.03 8.95 -2.28
C VAL A 41 -1.17 9.56 -1.19
N VAL A 42 -1.81 10.30 -0.28
CA VAL A 42 -1.13 10.91 0.88
C VAL A 42 -0.57 9.82 1.80
N PRO A 43 0.73 9.82 2.14
CA PRO A 43 1.33 8.82 3.01
C PRO A 43 0.89 9.02 4.47
N LEU A 44 -0.08 8.21 4.93
CA LEU A 44 -0.58 8.26 6.31
C LEU A 44 0.04 7.21 7.23
N LEU A 45 0.78 6.25 6.68
CA LEU A 45 1.44 5.18 7.43
C LEU A 45 2.92 5.14 7.03
N GLU A 46 3.77 4.95 8.03
CA GLU A 46 5.19 4.66 7.81
C GLU A 46 5.45 3.16 7.76
N VAL A 47 6.49 2.78 7.01
CA VAL A 47 6.90 1.37 6.89
C VAL A 47 7.31 0.81 8.25
N GLU A 48 8.05 1.58 9.05
CA GLU A 48 8.54 1.12 10.35
C GLU A 48 7.40 0.86 11.34
N ASP A 49 6.37 1.72 11.35
CA ASP A 49 5.19 1.52 12.18
C ASP A 49 4.44 0.24 11.80
N MET A 50 4.28 -0.03 10.51
CA MET A 50 3.62 -1.24 10.02
C MET A 50 4.43 -2.51 10.30
N LEU A 51 5.75 -2.41 10.37
CA LEU A 51 6.62 -3.52 10.77
C LEU A 51 6.53 -3.75 12.28
N LEU A 52 6.57 -2.68 13.08
CA LEU A 52 6.45 -2.72 14.53
C LEU A 52 5.09 -3.28 14.99
N MET A 53 4.01 -2.88 14.32
CA MET A 53 2.66 -3.37 14.56
C MET A 53 2.48 -4.87 14.27
N GLY A 54 3.37 -5.46 13.45
CA GLY A 54 3.40 -6.90 13.21
C GLY A 54 2.07 -7.42 12.67
N ASP A 55 1.45 -8.33 13.41
CA ASP A 55 0.21 -9.02 13.04
C ASP A 55 -1.06 -8.34 13.62
N ARG A 56 -0.89 -7.25 14.38
CA ARG A 56 -1.99 -6.53 15.03
C ARG A 56 -1.89 -5.02 14.80
N PRO A 57 -1.99 -4.56 13.54
CA PRO A 57 -2.02 -3.13 13.26
C PRO A 57 -3.29 -2.47 13.79
N ASP A 58 -3.19 -1.17 14.09
CA ASP A 58 -4.37 -0.37 14.41
C ASP A 58 -5.28 -0.30 13.18
N TRP A 59 -6.44 -0.95 13.30
CA TRP A 59 -7.40 -1.06 12.20
C TRP A 59 -7.95 0.30 11.75
N LYS A 60 -8.01 1.31 12.63
CA LYS A 60 -8.48 2.66 12.27
C LYS A 60 -7.47 3.36 11.39
N CYS A 61 -6.19 3.27 11.73
CA CYS A 61 -5.09 3.82 10.94
C CYS A 61 -5.04 3.15 9.55
N VAL A 62 -5.08 1.80 9.51
CA VAL A 62 -5.10 1.04 8.25
C VAL A 62 -6.34 1.38 7.42
N PHE A 63 -7.52 1.44 8.05
CA PHE A 63 -8.77 1.78 7.35
C PHE A 63 -8.72 3.18 6.73
N THR A 64 -8.27 4.18 7.50
CA THR A 64 -8.16 5.57 7.04
C THR A 64 -7.22 5.65 5.84
N TYR A 65 -6.10 4.92 5.88
CA TYR A 65 -5.18 4.90 4.76
C TYR A 65 -5.79 4.18 3.54
N VAL A 66 -6.43 3.03 3.70
CA VAL A 66 -7.11 2.35 2.57
C VAL A 66 -8.21 3.23 1.94
N GLN A 67 -8.90 4.07 2.73
CA GLN A 67 -9.86 5.03 2.18
C GLN A 67 -9.19 6.06 1.26
N THR A 68 -7.97 6.53 1.57
CA THR A 68 -7.25 7.46 0.69
C THR A 68 -6.85 6.79 -0.62
N PHE A 69 -6.44 5.52 -0.61
CA PHE A 69 -6.24 4.75 -1.86
C PHE A 69 -7.51 4.75 -2.70
N TYR A 70 -8.64 4.36 -2.11
CA TYR A 70 -9.87 4.24 -2.88
C TYR A 70 -10.32 5.57 -3.48
N LYS A 71 -10.17 6.67 -2.74
CA LYS A 71 -10.46 8.01 -3.24
C LYS A 71 -9.58 8.36 -4.44
N GLU A 72 -8.26 8.30 -4.27
CA GLU A 72 -7.32 8.71 -5.33
C GLU A 72 -7.36 7.81 -6.57
N PHE A 73 -7.57 6.50 -6.40
CA PHE A 73 -7.62 5.57 -7.53
C PHE A 73 -8.99 5.51 -8.22
N LYS A 74 -10.11 5.77 -7.51
CA LYS A 74 -11.45 5.76 -8.12
C LYS A 74 -11.79 7.08 -8.80
N ASP A 75 -11.33 8.19 -8.24
CA ASP A 75 -11.67 9.52 -8.76
C ASP A 75 -10.78 9.92 -9.96
N ARG A 76 -9.81 9.07 -10.32
CA ARG A 76 -9.02 9.18 -11.56
C ARG A 76 -9.83 8.63 -12.75
N PRO A 77 -10.00 9.42 -13.84
CA PRO A 77 -10.77 9.03 -15.02
C PRO A 77 -10.12 7.90 -15.83
#